data_AF-A0A7C4UPU1-F1
#
_entry.id   AF-A0A7C4UPU1-F1
#
_cell.length_a   1.000
_cell.length_b   1.000
_cell.length_c   1.000
_cell.angle_alpha   90.00
_cell.angle_beta   90.00
_cell.angle_gamma   90.00
#
_symmetry.space_group_name_H-M   'P 1'
#
loop_
_entity.id
_entity.type
_entity.pdbx_description
1 polymer ?
#
loop_
_entity_poly.entity_id
_entity_poly.type
_entity_poly.pdbx_seq_one_letter_code
_entity_poly.pdbx_strand_id
1 'polypeptide(L)'
;MTLPKLYKFSRNGKFFAVDPQNTFCFECDEITYDVVEYYPDTPINKVIELLSNKYSESEIKEVWGELEFLRVTGLILKREKLESWAKELTTPPSLNKITICIDNTLVDDSAISKLISKSIVRALPNIKNSLKIKLEVFFLSDFRSLDECRDKIASIKDFLPSSLNNNLSVTYIFPLPLELAEDWKLSTEDRIFIHIPFSEVENTFYKVEIFPVELDITSIVKKLIDKKVTEIKVHFESLFVLTQHYSLKQIFDSIQELSDFYSEVLRKGNYVIINPITDLLTRVQKGNPNKLSDHAGISYWFISPVGEIYGGYLYYLSKLGKIGNIDTTAPPDNSSVNLLNRGVDIVPACINCWA
;
A
#
# COMPACT_ATOMS: atom_id res chain seq x y z
N MET A 1 24.95 12.44 -11.54
CA MET A 1 25.39 11.20 -10.86
C MET A 1 24.51 10.08 -11.36
N THR A 2 25.08 9.09 -12.05
CA THR A 2 24.41 7.81 -12.32
C THR A 2 24.41 7.00 -11.04
N LEU A 3 23.24 6.58 -10.57
CA LEU A 3 23.10 5.76 -9.38
C LEU A 3 23.80 4.40 -9.60
N PRO A 4 24.40 3.82 -8.54
CA PRO A 4 24.93 2.48 -8.63
C PRO A 4 23.79 1.50 -8.93
N LYS A 5 24.05 0.53 -9.81
CA LYS A 5 23.05 -0.46 -10.23
C LYS A 5 22.62 -1.39 -9.09
N LEU A 6 23.50 -1.57 -8.11
CA LEU A 6 23.20 -2.20 -6.83
C LEU A 6 23.60 -1.23 -5.73
N TYR A 7 22.71 -1.00 -4.76
CA TYR A 7 23.03 -0.20 -3.58
C TYR A 7 23.52 -1.13 -2.46
N LYS A 8 24.59 -0.73 -1.78
CA LYS A 8 25.18 -1.51 -0.70
C LYS A 8 25.16 -0.74 0.62
N PHE A 9 24.92 -1.45 1.71
CA PHE A 9 24.95 -0.87 3.05
C PHE A 9 25.37 -1.93 4.08
N SER A 10 25.81 -1.46 5.24
CA SER A 10 26.08 -2.32 6.39
C SER A 10 25.19 -1.97 7.56
N ARG A 11 24.72 -2.98 8.28
CA ARG A 11 23.88 -2.79 9.48
C ARG A 11 24.17 -3.91 10.46
N ASN A 12 24.34 -3.56 11.74
CA ASN A 12 24.58 -4.51 12.83
C ASN A 12 25.75 -5.48 12.55
N GLY A 13 26.84 -4.99 11.94
CA GLY A 13 28.03 -5.79 11.61
C GLY A 13 27.86 -6.75 10.43
N LYS A 14 26.75 -6.65 9.68
CA LYS A 14 26.49 -7.44 8.47
C LYS A 14 26.48 -6.55 7.23
N PHE A 15 26.78 -7.15 6.07
CA PHE A 15 26.76 -6.48 4.78
C PHE A 15 25.52 -6.88 3.97
N PHE A 16 25.00 -5.92 3.22
CA PHE A 16 23.81 -6.10 2.40
C PHE A 16 24.01 -5.43 1.05
N ALA A 17 23.43 -6.04 0.01
CA ALA A 17 23.25 -5.44 -1.29
C ALA A 17 21.76 -5.49 -1.68
N VAL A 18 21.31 -4.47 -2.41
CA VAL A 18 19.95 -4.39 -2.93
C VAL A 18 19.97 -3.92 -4.38
N ASP A 19 19.09 -4.50 -5.19
CA ASP A 19 18.74 -3.93 -6.48
C ASP A 19 17.64 -2.87 -6.29
N PRO A 20 17.93 -1.58 -6.50
CA PRO A 20 16.96 -0.51 -6.30
C PRO A 20 15.80 -0.55 -7.31
N GLN A 21 15.95 -1.23 -8.46
CA GLN A 21 14.91 -1.30 -9.47
C GLN A 21 13.82 -2.31 -9.11
N ASN A 22 14.19 -3.44 -8.51
CA ASN A 22 13.25 -4.52 -8.22
C ASN A 22 13.11 -4.82 -6.71
N THR A 23 13.87 -4.17 -5.84
CA THR A 23 13.86 -4.30 -4.37
C THR A 23 14.41 -5.62 -3.80
N PHE A 24 14.98 -6.49 -4.63
CA PHE A 24 15.62 -7.71 -4.13
C PHE A 24 16.83 -7.37 -3.26
N CYS A 25 16.83 -7.81 -2.00
CA CYS A 25 17.91 -7.58 -1.05
C CYS A 25 18.46 -8.91 -0.52
N PHE A 26 19.78 -9.00 -0.40
CA PHE A 26 20.46 -10.16 0.14
C PHE A 26 21.57 -9.74 1.10
N GLU A 27 21.70 -10.49 2.20
CA GLU A 27 22.88 -10.46 3.07
C GLU A 27 24.05 -11.07 2.31
N CYS A 28 25.22 -10.47 2.42
CA CYS A 28 26.42 -10.93 1.74
C CYS A 28 27.65 -10.83 2.65
N ASP A 29 28.73 -11.48 2.26
CA ASP A 29 30.01 -11.39 2.93
C ASP A 29 30.82 -10.17 2.46
N GLU A 30 31.98 -9.96 3.06
CA GLU A 30 32.83 -8.79 2.78
C GLU A 30 33.35 -8.78 1.34
N ILE A 31 33.71 -9.95 0.78
CA ILE A 31 34.18 -10.04 -0.60
C ILE A 31 33.08 -9.69 -1.59
N THR A 32 31.85 -10.19 -1.38
CA THR A 32 30.70 -9.82 -2.21
C THR A 32 30.40 -8.34 -2.11
N TYR A 33 30.44 -7.76 -0.91
CA TYR A 33 30.23 -6.34 -0.68
C TYR A 33 31.24 -5.45 -1.42
N ASP A 34 32.49 -5.89 -1.52
CA ASP A 34 33.54 -5.21 -2.27
C ASP A 34 33.40 -5.40 -3.78
N VAL A 35 33.07 -6.60 -4.26
CA VAL A 35 32.84 -6.89 -5.69
C VAL A 35 31.63 -6.12 -6.24
N VAL A 36 30.55 -6.01 -5.45
CA VAL A 36 29.32 -5.27 -5.82
C VAL A 36 29.60 -3.80 -6.16
N GLU A 37 30.65 -3.18 -5.59
CA GLU A 37 31.04 -1.80 -5.93
C GLU A 37 31.32 -1.61 -7.43
N TYR A 38 31.83 -2.65 -8.08
CA TYR A 38 32.28 -2.60 -9.46
C TYR A 38 31.32 -3.31 -10.42
N TYR A 39 30.44 -4.17 -9.89
CA TYR A 39 29.47 -4.93 -10.66
C TYR A 39 28.26 -4.06 -11.08
N PRO A 40 27.71 -4.23 -12.29
CA PRO A 40 28.15 -5.07 -13.41
C PRO A 40 29.02 -4.31 -14.43
N ASP A 41 29.34 -3.04 -14.17
CA ASP A 41 29.86 -2.11 -15.20
C ASP A 41 31.37 -2.27 -15.44
N THR A 42 32.09 -2.87 -14.49
CA THR A 42 33.51 -3.14 -14.60
C THR A 42 33.75 -4.58 -15.05
N PRO A 43 34.55 -4.83 -16.10
CA PRO A 43 34.91 -6.19 -16.51
C PRO A 43 35.62 -6.97 -15.39
N ILE A 44 35.31 -8.26 -15.25
CA ILE A 44 35.84 -9.14 -14.18
C ILE A 44 37.37 -9.06 -14.04
N ASN A 45 38.12 -9.05 -15.15
CA ASN A 45 39.59 -8.96 -15.10
C ASN A 45 40.09 -7.68 -14.42
N LYS A 46 39.36 -6.57 -14.58
CA LYS A 46 39.70 -5.31 -13.92
C LYS A 46 39.32 -5.33 -12.44
N VAL A 47 38.21 -5.98 -12.09
CA VAL A 47 37.82 -6.20 -10.69
C VAL A 47 38.87 -7.06 -9.96
N ILE A 48 39.36 -8.13 -10.61
CA ILE A 48 40.45 -8.97 -10.08
C ILE A 48 41.69 -8.12 -9.80
N GLU A 49 42.10 -7.26 -10.74
CA GLU A 49 43.25 -6.36 -10.55
C GLU A 49 43.03 -5.43 -9.35
N LEU A 50 41.86 -4.78 -9.26
CA LEU A 50 41.51 -3.80 -8.23
C LEU A 50 41.45 -4.41 -6.81
N LEU A 51 41.06 -5.67 -6.70
CA LEU A 51 40.85 -6.37 -5.42
C LEU A 51 41.93 -7.41 -5.10
N SER A 52 42.94 -7.57 -5.97
CA SER A 52 44.02 -8.57 -5.84
C SER A 52 44.88 -8.43 -4.58
N ASN A 53 44.88 -7.26 -3.95
CA ASN A 53 45.58 -7.02 -2.69
C ASN A 53 44.84 -7.59 -1.46
N LYS A 54 43.56 -7.95 -1.61
CA LYS A 54 42.70 -8.40 -0.50
C LYS A 54 42.17 -9.82 -0.71
N TYR A 55 41.87 -10.20 -1.96
CA TYR A 55 41.26 -11.49 -2.30
C TYR A 55 42.01 -12.18 -3.44
N SER A 56 41.95 -13.51 -3.46
CA SER A 56 42.48 -14.31 -4.57
C SER A 56 41.58 -14.21 -5.81
N GLU A 57 42.18 -14.45 -6.98
CA GLU A 57 41.45 -14.50 -8.25
C GLU A 57 40.30 -15.53 -8.22
N SER A 58 40.48 -16.67 -7.55
CA SER A 58 39.45 -17.71 -7.44
C SER A 58 38.24 -17.24 -6.63
N GLU A 59 38.47 -16.58 -5.49
CA GLU A 59 37.37 -16.08 -4.64
C GLU A 59 36.56 -15.00 -5.37
N ILE A 60 37.22 -14.08 -6.07
CA ILE A 60 36.56 -13.05 -6.87
C ILE A 60 35.72 -13.67 -8.00
N LYS A 61 36.24 -14.70 -8.66
CA LYS A 61 35.52 -15.42 -9.73
C LYS A 61 34.31 -16.18 -9.23
N GLU A 62 34.39 -16.75 -8.03
CA GLU A 62 33.26 -17.43 -7.37
C GLU A 62 32.12 -16.45 -7.12
N VAL A 63 32.39 -15.37 -6.40
CA VAL A 63 31.43 -14.29 -6.13
C VAL A 63 30.85 -13.71 -7.42
N TRP A 64 31.70 -13.49 -8.43
CA TRP A 64 31.22 -13.02 -9.74
C TRP A 64 30.24 -14.00 -10.38
N GLY A 65 30.52 -15.31 -10.29
CA GLY A 65 29.63 -16.36 -10.76
C GLY A 65 28.27 -16.37 -10.05
N GLU A 66 28.26 -16.15 -8.73
CA GLU A 66 27.03 -16.04 -7.95
C GLU A 66 26.20 -14.82 -8.34
N LEU A 67 26.83 -13.65 -8.48
CA LEU A 67 26.15 -12.43 -8.95
C LEU A 67 25.60 -12.60 -10.37
N GLU A 68 26.34 -13.25 -11.26
CA GLU A 68 25.85 -13.58 -12.60
C GLU A 68 24.67 -14.55 -12.56
N PHE A 69 24.68 -15.54 -11.66
CA PHE A 69 23.54 -16.43 -11.45
C PHE A 69 22.29 -15.66 -10.99
N LEU A 70 22.42 -14.78 -9.99
CA LEU A 70 21.33 -13.91 -9.54
C LEU A 70 20.81 -13.01 -10.68
N ARG A 71 21.71 -12.51 -11.52
CA ARG A 71 21.33 -11.68 -12.67
C ARG A 71 20.60 -12.47 -13.76
N VAL A 72 21.12 -13.63 -14.14
CA VAL A 72 20.55 -14.48 -15.19
C VAL A 72 19.20 -15.04 -14.78
N THR A 73 19.02 -15.36 -13.50
CA THR A 73 17.72 -15.78 -12.94
C THR A 73 16.73 -14.61 -12.77
N GLY A 74 17.19 -13.37 -12.94
CA GLY A 74 16.38 -12.17 -12.91
C GLY A 74 16.03 -11.68 -11.50
N LEU A 75 16.76 -12.15 -10.47
CA LEU A 75 16.63 -11.67 -9.09
C LEU A 75 17.27 -10.29 -8.92
N ILE A 76 18.36 -10.01 -9.63
CA ILE A 76 18.99 -8.68 -9.69
C ILE A 76 19.18 -8.22 -11.13
N LEU A 77 19.23 -6.91 -11.33
CA LEU A 77 19.48 -6.21 -12.59
C LEU A 77 18.61 -6.73 -13.73
N LYS A 78 17.35 -7.01 -13.40
CA LYS A 78 16.38 -7.61 -14.32
C LYS A 78 16.18 -6.66 -15.49
N ARG A 79 16.57 -7.11 -16.69
CA ARG A 79 16.33 -6.34 -17.91
C ARG A 79 14.85 -6.40 -18.27
N GLU A 80 14.15 -5.28 -18.12
CA GLU A 80 12.82 -5.14 -18.70
C GLU A 80 12.93 -5.08 -20.23
N LYS A 81 11.99 -5.75 -20.90
CA LYS A 81 11.86 -5.64 -22.35
C LYS A 81 11.31 -4.25 -22.68
N LEU A 82 11.89 -3.58 -23.68
CA LEU A 82 11.42 -2.27 -24.13
C LEU A 82 9.92 -2.30 -24.48
N GLU A 83 9.43 -3.41 -25.02
CA GLU A 83 8.01 -3.61 -25.33
C GLU A 83 7.15 -3.66 -24.06
N SER A 84 7.64 -4.25 -22.97
CA SER A 84 6.95 -4.26 -21.67
C SER A 84 6.85 -2.86 -21.11
N TRP A 85 7.96 -2.13 -21.10
CA TRP A 85 8.01 -0.75 -20.63
C TRP A 85 7.13 0.19 -21.48
N ALA A 86 7.21 0.07 -22.81
CA ALA A 86 6.37 0.81 -23.74
C ALA A 86 4.88 0.46 -23.54
N LYS A 87 4.54 -0.80 -23.29
CA LYS A 87 3.16 -1.21 -22.98
C LYS A 87 2.68 -0.62 -21.67
N GLU A 88 3.49 -0.56 -20.61
CA GLU A 88 3.09 0.07 -19.34
C GLU A 88 2.80 1.57 -19.53
N LEU A 89 3.66 2.29 -20.26
CA LEU A 89 3.48 3.71 -20.53
C LEU A 89 2.30 4.02 -21.47
N THR A 90 2.03 3.13 -22.43
CA THR A 90 0.96 3.33 -23.43
C THR A 90 -0.37 2.73 -23.03
N THR A 91 -0.41 1.90 -21.98
CA THR A 91 -1.67 1.39 -21.44
C THR A 91 -2.37 2.55 -20.76
N PRO A 92 -3.50 3.06 -21.31
CA PRO A 92 -4.22 4.14 -20.67
C PRO A 92 -4.64 3.63 -19.30
N PRO A 93 -4.43 4.40 -18.23
CA PRO A 93 -4.87 3.94 -16.94
C PRO A 93 -6.39 3.81 -16.89
N SER A 94 -6.88 3.07 -15.91
CA SER A 94 -8.31 2.80 -15.77
C SER A 94 -8.70 2.65 -14.32
N LEU A 95 -9.85 3.21 -14.01
CA LEU A 95 -10.49 3.11 -12.71
C LEU A 95 -10.82 1.65 -12.41
N ASN A 96 -10.31 1.14 -11.29
CA ASN A 96 -10.58 -0.23 -10.83
C ASN A 96 -11.04 -0.28 -9.36
N LYS A 97 -10.98 0.83 -8.63
CA LYS A 97 -11.45 0.96 -7.26
C LYS A 97 -12.25 2.26 -7.06
N ILE A 98 -13.38 2.15 -6.38
CA ILE A 98 -14.22 3.27 -5.98
C ILE A 98 -14.55 3.08 -4.50
N THR A 99 -14.28 4.08 -3.66
CA THR A 99 -14.76 4.15 -2.28
C THR A 99 -15.81 5.26 -2.21
N ILE A 100 -17.00 4.94 -1.73
CA ILE A 100 -18.09 5.88 -1.52
C ILE A 100 -18.23 6.11 -0.02
N CYS A 101 -17.97 7.34 0.39
CA CYS A 101 -18.04 7.75 1.79
C CYS A 101 -19.47 8.11 2.15
N ILE A 102 -19.99 7.46 3.19
CA ILE A 102 -21.29 7.73 3.80
C ILE A 102 -21.04 8.39 5.16
N ASP A 103 -21.68 9.54 5.35
CA ASP A 103 -21.85 10.17 6.64
C ASP A 103 -23.33 10.11 6.99
N ASN A 104 -23.68 9.77 8.23
CA ASN A 104 -25.06 9.74 8.71
C ASN A 104 -25.69 11.14 8.82
N THR A 105 -24.93 12.22 8.59
CA THR A 105 -25.51 13.55 8.30
C THR A 105 -26.28 13.60 6.97
N LEU A 106 -26.09 12.61 6.09
CA LEU A 106 -26.94 12.40 4.93
C LEU A 106 -28.34 11.98 5.39
N VAL A 107 -29.33 12.76 4.95
CA VAL A 107 -30.64 12.92 5.59
C VAL A 107 -31.49 11.64 5.67
N ASP A 108 -31.25 10.65 4.78
CA ASP A 108 -31.91 9.34 4.77
C ASP A 108 -31.24 8.32 3.80
N ASP A 109 -31.76 7.08 3.78
CA ASP A 109 -31.33 6.01 2.86
C ASP A 109 -31.56 6.36 1.36
N SER A 110 -32.50 7.27 1.05
CA SER A 110 -32.72 7.75 -0.32
C SER A 110 -31.54 8.60 -0.81
N ALA A 111 -31.03 9.48 0.04
CA ALA A 111 -29.83 10.27 -0.24
C ALA A 111 -28.61 9.38 -0.46
N ILE A 112 -28.44 8.32 0.35
CA ILE A 112 -27.38 7.32 0.19
C ILE A 112 -27.50 6.62 -1.16
N SER A 113 -28.70 6.11 -1.49
CA SER A 113 -28.97 5.45 -2.78
C SER A 113 -28.64 6.34 -3.98
N LYS A 114 -29.01 7.62 -3.90
CA LYS A 114 -28.72 8.62 -4.94
C LYS A 114 -27.22 8.87 -5.08
N LEU A 115 -26.50 9.00 -3.96
CA LEU A 115 -25.04 9.16 -3.95
C LEU A 115 -24.35 7.96 -4.59
N ILE A 116 -24.73 6.74 -4.20
CA ILE A 116 -24.18 5.50 -4.77
C ILE A 116 -24.42 5.43 -6.27
N SER A 117 -25.66 5.65 -6.70
CA SER A 117 -26.05 5.59 -8.11
C SER A 117 -25.27 6.60 -8.96
N LYS A 118 -25.21 7.87 -8.52
CA LYS A 118 -24.48 8.92 -9.23
C LYS A 118 -22.98 8.64 -9.31
N SER A 119 -22.40 8.15 -8.21
CA SER A 119 -20.99 7.79 -8.13
C SER A 119 -20.61 6.75 -9.17
N ILE A 120 -21.42 5.70 -9.29
CA ILE A 120 -21.20 4.62 -10.25
C ILE A 120 -21.37 5.14 -11.68
N VAL A 121 -22.44 5.88 -11.97
CA VAL A 121 -22.66 6.47 -13.30
C VAL A 121 -21.49 7.37 -13.71
N ARG A 122 -20.94 8.17 -12.78
CA ARG A 122 -19.78 9.02 -13.05
C ARG A 122 -18.51 8.20 -13.33
N ALA A 123 -18.34 7.08 -12.64
CA ALA A 123 -17.18 6.22 -12.74
C ALA A 123 -17.17 5.36 -14.02
N LEU A 124 -18.33 4.91 -14.50
CA LEU A 124 -18.47 3.96 -15.62
C LEU A 124 -17.61 4.29 -16.86
N PRO A 125 -17.54 5.55 -17.37
CA PRO A 125 -16.72 5.88 -18.53
C PRO A 125 -15.21 5.68 -18.32
N ASN A 126 -14.75 5.63 -17.07
CA ASN A 126 -13.33 5.51 -16.71
C ASN A 126 -12.92 4.05 -16.41
N ILE A 127 -13.89 3.13 -16.45
CA ILE A 127 -13.68 1.71 -16.20
C ILE A 127 -13.50 0.99 -17.54
N LYS A 128 -12.51 0.11 -17.63
CA LYS A 128 -12.37 -0.78 -18.80
C LYS A 128 -13.28 -2.01 -18.66
N ASN A 129 -13.95 -2.37 -19.76
CA ASN A 129 -14.97 -3.44 -19.83
C ASN A 129 -14.51 -4.83 -19.33
N SER A 130 -13.22 -5.10 -19.15
CA SER A 130 -12.66 -6.39 -18.71
C SER A 130 -12.14 -6.41 -17.27
N LEU A 131 -12.15 -5.28 -16.55
CA LEU A 131 -11.58 -5.21 -15.21
C LEU A 131 -12.61 -5.52 -14.13
N LYS A 132 -12.16 -6.28 -13.12
CA LYS A 132 -12.87 -6.36 -11.84
C LYS A 132 -12.81 -5.01 -11.13
N ILE A 133 -13.95 -4.51 -10.69
CA ILE A 133 -14.08 -3.26 -9.95
C ILE A 133 -14.24 -3.59 -8.47
N LYS A 134 -13.49 -2.90 -7.62
CA LYS A 134 -13.68 -2.89 -6.18
C LYS A 134 -14.52 -1.69 -5.79
N LEU A 135 -15.70 -1.93 -5.26
CA LEU A 135 -16.55 -0.92 -4.66
C LEU A 135 -16.49 -1.06 -3.14
N GLU A 136 -16.06 0.02 -2.49
CA GLU A 136 -16.05 0.12 -1.04
C GLU A 136 -17.11 1.14 -0.60
N VAL A 137 -17.92 0.76 0.38
CA VAL A 137 -18.87 1.66 1.04
C VAL A 137 -18.32 1.97 2.42
N PHE A 138 -17.87 3.20 2.62
CA PHE A 138 -17.08 3.62 3.79
C PHE A 138 -17.90 4.50 4.70
N PHE A 139 -18.15 4.07 5.94
CA PHE A 139 -18.91 4.84 6.91
C PHE A 139 -17.98 5.67 7.82
N LEU A 140 -18.35 6.92 8.09
CA LEU A 140 -17.62 7.79 9.02
C LEU A 140 -18.22 7.84 10.42
N SER A 141 -19.52 7.60 10.53
CA SER A 141 -20.23 7.71 11.79
C SER A 141 -20.03 6.45 12.63
N ASP A 142 -19.96 6.62 13.95
CA ASP A 142 -19.80 5.51 14.89
C ASP A 142 -21.03 4.59 14.91
N PHE A 143 -20.78 3.32 15.19
CA PHE A 143 -21.77 2.28 15.40
C PHE A 143 -21.56 1.66 16.78
N ARG A 144 -22.63 1.31 17.48
CA ARG A 144 -22.52 0.71 18.81
C ARG A 144 -22.04 -0.73 18.72
N SER A 145 -22.63 -1.51 17.81
CA SER A 145 -22.43 -2.95 17.72
C SER A 145 -22.29 -3.43 16.26
N LEU A 146 -21.86 -4.68 16.09
CA LEU A 146 -21.82 -5.34 14.79
C LEU A 146 -23.21 -5.56 14.20
N ASP A 147 -24.23 -5.73 15.03
CA ASP A 147 -25.60 -5.91 14.56
C ASP A 147 -26.14 -4.63 13.93
N GLU A 148 -25.83 -3.46 14.49
CA GLU A 148 -26.16 -2.18 13.85
C GLU A 148 -25.48 -2.02 12.47
N CYS A 149 -24.22 -2.46 12.34
CA CYS A 149 -23.54 -2.47 11.05
C CYS A 149 -24.27 -3.38 10.04
N ARG A 150 -24.69 -4.59 10.47
CA ARG A 150 -25.43 -5.55 9.63
C ARG A 150 -26.79 -5.02 9.21
N ASP A 151 -27.51 -4.39 10.13
CA ASP A 151 -28.80 -3.76 9.84
C ASP A 151 -28.64 -2.64 8.80
N LYS A 152 -27.57 -1.83 8.92
CA LYS A 152 -27.27 -0.80 7.94
C LYS A 152 -26.90 -1.36 6.57
N ILE A 153 -26.12 -2.44 6.51
CA ILE A 153 -25.84 -3.16 5.26
C ILE A 153 -27.16 -3.65 4.64
N ALA A 154 -28.03 -4.26 5.44
CA ALA A 154 -29.29 -4.80 4.98
C ALA A 154 -30.22 -3.73 4.41
N SER A 155 -30.17 -2.49 4.92
CA SER A 155 -31.00 -1.39 4.43
C SER A 155 -30.51 -0.80 3.09
N ILE A 156 -29.21 -0.90 2.78
CA ILE A 156 -28.63 -0.27 1.58
C ILE A 156 -28.21 -1.24 0.47
N LYS A 157 -28.13 -2.55 0.76
CA LYS A 157 -27.63 -3.56 -0.19
C LYS A 157 -28.38 -3.55 -1.54
N ASP A 158 -29.67 -3.22 -1.50
CA ASP A 158 -30.55 -3.24 -2.69
C ASP A 158 -30.32 -2.02 -3.60
N PHE A 159 -29.56 -1.02 -3.15
CA PHE A 159 -29.20 0.15 -3.96
C PHE A 159 -28.00 -0.09 -4.88
N LEU A 160 -27.31 -1.22 -4.72
CA LEU A 160 -26.15 -1.55 -5.53
C LEU A 160 -26.60 -2.06 -6.92
N PRO A 161 -26.06 -1.53 -8.01
CA PRO A 161 -26.53 -1.85 -9.35
C PRO A 161 -26.24 -3.30 -9.73
N SER A 162 -27.31 -4.04 -10.02
CA SER A 162 -27.29 -5.42 -10.50
C SER A 162 -26.57 -5.59 -11.85
N SER A 163 -26.40 -4.51 -12.62
CA SER A 163 -25.75 -4.51 -13.94
C SER A 163 -24.23 -4.70 -13.90
N LEU A 164 -23.58 -4.59 -12.74
CA LEU A 164 -22.14 -4.82 -12.56
C LEU A 164 -21.82 -6.18 -11.92
N ASN A 165 -22.83 -7.03 -11.67
CA ASN A 165 -22.76 -8.19 -10.76
C ASN A 165 -21.62 -9.19 -11.01
N ASN A 166 -21.18 -9.41 -12.26
CA ASN A 166 -20.15 -10.42 -12.53
C ASN A 166 -18.71 -9.91 -12.35
N ASN A 167 -18.50 -8.58 -12.36
CA ASN A 167 -17.18 -7.95 -12.27
C ASN A 167 -17.03 -7.05 -11.03
N LEU A 168 -18.06 -6.92 -10.19
CA LEU A 168 -18.05 -6.07 -9.01
C LEU A 168 -17.76 -6.87 -7.74
N SER A 169 -16.80 -6.41 -6.96
CA SER A 169 -16.60 -6.84 -5.57
C SER A 169 -17.00 -5.70 -4.65
N VAL A 170 -17.89 -5.97 -3.70
CA VAL A 170 -18.38 -4.95 -2.75
C VAL A 170 -17.87 -5.26 -1.35
N THR A 171 -17.32 -4.24 -0.69
CA THR A 171 -16.86 -4.29 0.71
C THR A 171 -17.46 -3.12 1.47
N TYR A 172 -17.99 -3.37 2.65
CA TYR A 172 -18.44 -2.33 3.56
C TYR A 172 -17.36 -2.09 4.60
N ILE A 173 -17.06 -0.82 4.90
CA ILE A 173 -16.00 -0.42 5.82
C ILE A 173 -16.65 0.44 6.90
N PHE A 174 -16.59 -0.02 8.14
CA PHE A 174 -17.18 0.65 9.29
C PHE A 174 -16.09 1.07 10.28
N PRO A 175 -16.26 2.16 11.03
CA PRO A 175 -15.47 2.40 12.23
C PRO A 175 -15.61 1.20 13.16
N LEU A 176 -14.57 0.89 13.94
CA LEU A 176 -14.62 -0.17 14.94
C LEU A 176 -15.80 0.09 15.89
N PRO A 177 -16.79 -0.82 15.98
CA PRO A 177 -17.94 -0.63 16.85
C PRO A 177 -17.53 -0.37 18.30
N LEU A 178 -18.23 0.55 18.97
CA LEU A 178 -17.86 1.02 20.31
C LEU A 178 -17.76 -0.13 21.33
N GLU A 179 -18.67 -1.10 21.28
CA GLU A 179 -18.63 -2.27 22.17
C GLU A 179 -17.39 -3.15 21.95
N LEU A 180 -16.92 -3.26 20.70
CA LEU A 180 -15.68 -3.98 20.39
C LEU A 180 -14.45 -3.18 20.82
N ALA A 181 -14.45 -1.87 20.62
CA ALA A 181 -13.36 -1.01 21.10
C ALA A 181 -13.21 -1.10 22.63
N GLU A 182 -14.34 -1.09 23.37
CA GLU A 182 -14.40 -1.29 24.81
C GLU A 182 -13.87 -2.69 25.22
N ASP A 183 -14.36 -3.77 24.60
CA ASP A 183 -13.92 -5.15 24.89
C ASP A 183 -12.42 -5.38 24.56
N TRP A 184 -11.94 -4.75 23.49
CA TRP A 184 -10.56 -4.91 23.01
C TRP A 184 -9.60 -3.93 23.68
N LYS A 185 -10.12 -3.01 24.51
CA LYS A 185 -9.35 -1.96 25.19
C LYS A 185 -8.50 -1.17 24.20
N LEU A 186 -9.12 -0.78 23.10
CA LEU A 186 -8.52 0.03 22.05
C LEU A 186 -8.99 1.48 22.19
N SER A 187 -8.07 2.43 21.98
CA SER A 187 -8.44 3.83 21.86
C SER A 187 -9.24 4.04 20.58
N THR A 188 -10.25 4.90 20.64
CA THR A 188 -10.98 5.38 19.46
C THR A 188 -10.35 6.62 18.85
N GLU A 189 -9.28 7.16 19.44
CA GLU A 189 -8.52 8.28 18.86
C GLU A 189 -7.82 7.85 17.57
N ASP A 190 -7.25 6.65 17.56
CA ASP A 190 -6.81 5.98 16.35
C ASP A 190 -8.04 5.55 15.53
N ARG A 191 -8.06 5.91 14.23
CA ARG A 191 -9.20 5.59 13.39
C ARG A 191 -9.05 4.15 12.88
N ILE A 192 -9.69 3.23 13.61
CA ILE A 192 -9.71 1.81 13.30
C ILE A 192 -11.00 1.48 12.54
N PHE A 193 -10.87 0.81 11.41
CA PHE A 193 -11.98 0.42 10.56
C PHE A 193 -12.00 -1.09 10.33
N ILE A 194 -13.18 -1.69 10.39
CA ILE A 194 -13.42 -3.09 10.07
C ILE A 194 -13.98 -3.23 8.67
N HIS A 195 -13.52 -4.24 7.93
CA HIS A 195 -13.98 -4.54 6.58
C HIS A 195 -14.94 -5.73 6.61
N ILE A 196 -16.13 -5.57 6.05
CA ILE A 196 -17.19 -6.58 5.95
C ILE A 196 -17.48 -6.84 4.47
N PRO A 197 -17.06 -7.98 3.89
CA PRO A 197 -17.34 -8.29 2.49
C PRO A 197 -18.82 -8.62 2.27
N PHE A 198 -19.34 -8.32 1.07
CA PHE A 198 -20.76 -8.54 0.74
C PHE A 198 -21.20 -10.02 0.76
N SER A 199 -20.28 -10.95 0.43
CA SER A 199 -20.60 -12.37 0.25
C SER A 199 -20.59 -13.21 1.53
N GLU A 200 -20.15 -12.67 2.67
CA GLU A 200 -19.99 -13.41 3.92
C GLU A 200 -20.68 -12.65 5.06
N VAL A 201 -21.80 -13.17 5.56
CA VAL A 201 -22.50 -12.64 6.75
C VAL A 201 -22.15 -13.46 8.02
N GLU A 202 -21.45 -14.59 7.88
CA GLU A 202 -21.13 -15.49 8.98
C GLU A 202 -19.63 -15.52 9.32
N ASN A 203 -19.30 -14.86 10.44
CA ASN A 203 -18.22 -15.16 11.40
C ASN A 203 -16.74 -15.19 10.99
N THR A 204 -16.35 -14.80 9.79
CA THR A 204 -14.93 -14.66 9.42
C THR A 204 -14.47 -13.19 9.47
N PHE A 205 -14.42 -12.61 10.68
CA PHE A 205 -13.90 -11.26 10.94
C PHE A 205 -12.37 -11.22 10.84
N TYR A 206 -11.80 -10.69 9.76
CA TYR A 206 -10.35 -10.80 9.63
C TYR A 206 -9.62 -9.66 8.95
N LYS A 207 -10.28 -8.59 8.50
CA LYS A 207 -9.57 -7.44 7.93
C LYS A 207 -9.85 -6.15 8.67
N VAL A 208 -8.80 -5.57 9.24
CA VAL A 208 -8.83 -4.28 9.96
C VAL A 208 -7.89 -3.31 9.27
N GLU A 209 -8.33 -2.06 9.09
CA GLU A 209 -7.54 -0.96 8.57
C GLU A 209 -7.37 0.09 9.67
N ILE A 210 -6.14 0.53 9.91
CA ILE A 210 -5.79 1.44 11.00
C ILE A 210 -5.17 2.69 10.38
N PHE A 211 -5.72 3.85 10.71
CA PHE A 211 -5.09 5.15 10.46
C PHE A 211 -4.60 5.69 11.81
N PRO A 212 -3.37 5.31 12.22
CA PRO A 212 -2.83 5.70 13.51
C PRO A 212 -2.66 7.21 13.62
N VAL A 213 -3.03 7.74 14.78
CA VAL A 213 -2.66 9.09 15.22
C VAL A 213 -1.51 9.01 16.23
N GLU A 214 -1.41 7.92 16.99
CA GLU A 214 -0.32 7.67 17.95
C GLU A 214 0.74 6.68 17.45
N LEU A 215 1.93 6.73 18.07
CA LEU A 215 3.06 5.87 17.69
C LEU A 215 2.99 4.43 18.24
N ASP A 216 2.08 4.15 19.19
CA ASP A 216 1.93 2.83 19.84
C ASP A 216 1.18 1.81 18.95
N ILE A 217 1.62 1.69 17.69
CA ILE A 217 1.00 0.86 16.65
C ILE A 217 1.13 -0.63 16.99
N THR A 218 2.30 -1.04 17.50
CA THR A 218 2.59 -2.45 17.81
C THR A 218 1.65 -3.00 18.88
N SER A 219 1.31 -2.21 19.90
CA SER A 219 0.36 -2.58 20.95
C SER A 219 -1.05 -2.81 20.39
N ILE A 220 -1.52 -1.92 19.50
CA ILE A 220 -2.82 -2.06 18.82
C ILE A 220 -2.84 -3.34 18.00
N VAL A 221 -1.82 -3.56 17.16
CA VAL A 221 -1.72 -4.75 16.31
C VAL A 221 -1.69 -6.03 17.13
N LYS A 222 -0.96 -6.05 18.25
CA LYS A 222 -0.92 -7.19 19.16
C LYS A 222 -2.32 -7.53 19.71
N LYS A 223 -3.06 -6.53 20.18
CA LYS A 223 -4.44 -6.72 20.66
C LYS A 223 -5.36 -7.28 19.57
N LEU A 224 -5.22 -6.80 18.33
CA LEU A 224 -6.00 -7.31 17.19
C LEU A 224 -5.67 -8.77 16.87
N ILE A 225 -4.39 -9.16 16.91
CA ILE A 225 -3.96 -10.55 16.72
C ILE A 225 -4.51 -11.45 17.84
N ASP A 226 -4.49 -10.99 19.09
CA ASP A 226 -5.05 -11.73 20.24
C ASP A 226 -6.57 -11.95 20.08
N LYS A 227 -7.25 -11.04 19.38
CA LYS A 227 -8.66 -11.15 18.98
C LYS A 227 -8.87 -11.89 17.65
N LYS A 228 -7.83 -12.60 17.18
CA LYS A 228 -7.79 -13.44 15.98
C LYS A 228 -7.88 -12.70 14.65
N VAL A 229 -7.67 -11.39 14.56
CA VAL A 229 -7.63 -10.70 13.25
C VAL A 229 -6.45 -11.24 12.42
N THR A 230 -6.70 -11.63 11.14
CA THR A 230 -5.69 -12.29 10.29
C THR A 230 -5.15 -11.40 9.17
N GLU A 231 -5.76 -10.25 8.90
CA GLU A 231 -5.30 -9.22 7.97
C GLU A 231 -5.43 -7.84 8.63
N ILE A 232 -4.31 -7.15 8.80
CA ILE A 232 -4.25 -5.83 9.40
C ILE A 232 -3.52 -4.93 8.43
N LYS A 233 -4.12 -3.81 8.06
CA LYS A 233 -3.51 -2.80 7.19
C LYS A 233 -3.29 -1.52 8.00
N VAL A 234 -2.04 -1.10 8.10
CA VAL A 234 -1.63 0.11 8.82
C VAL A 234 -1.29 1.20 7.80
N HIS A 235 -1.93 2.35 7.95
CA HIS A 235 -1.68 3.55 7.14
C HIS A 235 -0.69 4.47 7.81
N PHE A 236 0.60 4.15 7.76
CA PHE A 236 1.64 4.98 8.38
C PHE A 236 1.65 6.42 7.87
N GLU A 237 1.22 6.65 6.62
CA GLU A 237 1.09 7.97 6.03
C GLU A 237 0.10 8.88 6.82
N SER A 238 -0.82 8.30 7.60
CA SER A 238 -1.76 9.06 8.42
C SER A 238 -1.09 9.84 9.55
N LEU A 239 0.04 9.37 10.09
CA LEU A 239 0.83 10.10 11.10
C LEU A 239 1.38 11.42 10.55
N PHE A 240 1.70 11.46 9.25
CA PHE A 240 2.18 12.68 8.58
C PHE A 240 1.05 13.68 8.35
N VAL A 241 -0.16 13.19 8.10
CA VAL A 241 -1.31 14.01 7.73
C VAL A 241 -2.08 14.51 8.95
N LEU A 242 -2.28 13.64 9.94
CA LEU A 242 -3.21 13.86 11.05
C LEU A 242 -2.54 14.42 12.30
N THR A 243 -1.27 14.10 12.57
CA THR A 243 -0.64 14.49 13.84
C THR A 243 0.53 15.46 13.70
N GLN A 244 1.27 15.51 12.60
CA GLN A 244 2.32 16.51 12.27
C GLN A 244 3.37 16.85 13.37
N HIS A 245 3.37 16.18 14.51
CA HIS A 245 4.23 16.48 15.66
C HIS A 245 5.38 15.47 15.84
N TYR A 246 5.33 14.35 15.12
CA TYR A 246 6.37 13.31 15.17
C TYR A 246 7.46 13.56 14.14
N SER A 247 8.72 13.37 14.56
CA SER A 247 9.86 13.37 13.64
C SER A 247 9.88 12.10 12.78
N LEU A 248 10.49 12.17 11.60
CA LEU A 248 10.70 11.00 10.73
C LEU A 248 11.33 9.83 11.48
N LYS A 249 12.33 10.11 12.33
CA LYS A 249 13.02 9.10 13.12
C LYS A 249 12.04 8.34 14.03
N GLN A 250 11.14 9.04 14.73
CA GLN A 250 10.16 8.39 15.61
C GLN A 250 9.19 7.51 14.85
N ILE A 251 8.73 7.94 13.67
CA ILE A 251 7.85 7.15 12.82
C ILE A 251 8.57 5.88 12.34
N PHE A 252 9.81 6.00 11.86
CA PHE A 252 10.63 4.85 11.45
C PHE A 252 10.96 3.91 12.61
N ASP A 253 11.22 4.44 13.81
CA ASP A 253 11.44 3.63 15.01
C ASP A 253 10.19 2.79 15.33
N SER A 254 8.97 3.35 15.20
CA SER A 254 7.69 2.61 15.37
C SER A 254 7.46 1.55 14.28
N ILE A 255 7.77 1.86 13.02
CA ILE A 255 7.70 0.88 11.91
C ILE A 255 8.68 -0.29 12.14
N GLN A 256 9.89 0.00 12.63
CA GLN A 256 10.89 -1.01 12.96
C GLN A 256 10.40 -1.91 14.11
N GLU A 257 9.85 -1.33 15.17
CA GLU A 257 9.27 -2.09 16.29
C GLU A 257 8.17 -3.06 15.81
N LEU A 258 7.25 -2.58 14.97
CA LEU A 258 6.21 -3.44 14.40
C LEU A 258 6.79 -4.56 13.54
N SER A 259 7.85 -4.27 12.77
CA SER A 259 8.53 -5.23 11.91
C SER A 259 9.25 -6.33 12.72
N ASP A 260 9.88 -5.95 13.83
CA ASP A 260 10.53 -6.88 14.75
C ASP A 260 9.50 -7.78 15.41
N PHE A 261 8.40 -7.21 15.92
CA PHE A 261 7.28 -7.97 16.46
C PHE A 261 6.69 -8.94 15.43
N TYR A 262 6.44 -8.48 14.20
CA TYR A 262 5.87 -9.34 13.16
C TYR A 262 6.80 -10.52 12.82
N SER A 263 8.12 -10.30 12.81
CA SER A 263 9.11 -11.36 12.63
C SER A 263 9.01 -12.43 13.73
N GLU A 264 8.75 -12.05 14.98
CA GLU A 264 8.50 -13.00 16.07
C GLU A 264 7.19 -13.77 15.89
N VAL A 265 6.14 -13.10 15.42
CA VAL A 265 4.83 -13.74 15.14
C VAL A 265 5.02 -14.82 14.08
N LEU A 266 5.72 -14.53 12.98
CA LEU A 266 6.02 -15.48 11.91
C LEU A 266 6.86 -16.67 12.41
N ARG A 267 7.88 -16.44 13.25
CA ARG A 267 8.70 -17.51 13.85
C ARG A 267 7.91 -18.47 14.72
N LYS A 268 6.81 -18.01 15.33
CA LYS A 268 5.90 -18.84 16.13
C LYS A 268 4.92 -19.65 15.26
N GLY A 269 4.97 -19.52 13.93
CA GLY A 269 4.08 -20.20 13.00
C GLY A 269 2.69 -19.57 12.89
N ASN A 270 2.51 -18.33 13.39
CA ASN A 270 1.26 -17.60 13.27
C ASN A 270 1.22 -16.87 11.93
N TYR A 271 0.30 -17.30 11.06
CA TYR A 271 0.10 -16.71 9.74
C TYR A 271 -0.94 -15.58 9.83
N VAL A 272 -0.45 -14.37 10.11
CA VAL A 272 -1.20 -13.10 10.02
C VAL A 272 -0.59 -12.23 8.93
N ILE A 273 -1.40 -11.50 8.19
CA ILE A 273 -0.95 -10.49 7.23
C ILE A 273 -0.99 -9.14 7.91
N ILE A 274 0.15 -8.47 8.02
CA ILE A 274 0.28 -7.10 8.53
C ILE A 274 0.85 -6.24 7.42
N ASN A 275 0.00 -5.50 6.70
CA ASN A 275 0.40 -4.60 5.62
C ASN A 275 0.69 -3.19 6.17
N PRO A 276 1.68 -2.46 5.62
CA PRO A 276 2.51 -2.82 4.49
C PRO A 276 3.71 -3.74 4.81
N ILE A 277 3.97 -4.11 6.07
CA ILE A 277 5.17 -4.87 6.46
C ILE A 277 5.29 -6.22 5.72
N THR A 278 4.19 -6.96 5.60
CA THR A 278 4.12 -8.26 4.90
C THR A 278 4.44 -8.10 3.42
N ASP A 279 3.85 -7.10 2.79
CA ASP A 279 4.12 -6.74 1.40
C ASP A 279 5.59 -6.34 1.22
N LEU A 280 6.16 -5.53 2.10
CA LEU A 280 7.57 -5.14 2.07
C LEU A 280 8.48 -6.36 2.17
N LEU A 281 8.28 -7.25 3.15
CA LEU A 281 9.07 -8.47 3.32
C LEU A 281 8.97 -9.39 2.10
N THR A 282 7.74 -9.61 1.61
CA THR A 282 7.49 -10.47 0.44
C THR A 282 8.17 -9.91 -0.80
N ARG A 283 8.19 -8.59 -0.97
CA ARG A 283 8.78 -7.91 -2.13
C ARG A 283 10.30 -7.88 -2.06
N VAL A 284 10.87 -7.62 -0.88
CA VAL A 284 12.30 -7.77 -0.63
C VAL A 284 12.76 -9.17 -1.00
N GLN A 285 11.98 -10.19 -0.64
CA GLN A 285 12.30 -11.58 -0.97
C GLN A 285 12.12 -11.91 -2.46
N LYS A 286 11.09 -11.36 -3.13
CA LYS A 286 10.71 -11.74 -4.50
C LYS A 286 11.22 -10.81 -5.60
N GLY A 287 11.76 -9.64 -5.26
CA GLY A 287 12.21 -8.65 -6.23
C GLY A 287 11.08 -8.04 -7.07
N ASN A 288 10.01 -7.53 -6.44
CA ASN A 288 8.96 -6.78 -7.14
C ASN A 288 8.79 -5.37 -6.53
N PRO A 289 8.95 -4.28 -7.33
CA PRO A 289 8.87 -2.91 -6.81
C PRO A 289 7.45 -2.55 -6.33
N ASN A 290 7.38 -1.57 -5.43
CA ASN A 290 6.12 -0.99 -4.98
C ASN A 290 5.59 -0.01 -6.04
N LYS A 291 4.34 -0.16 -6.48
CA LYS A 291 3.60 0.96 -7.08
C LYS A 291 2.88 1.64 -5.92
N LEU A 292 3.20 2.91 -5.66
CA LEU A 292 2.52 3.66 -4.62
C LEU A 292 1.01 3.63 -4.90
N SER A 293 0.19 3.65 -3.84
CA SER A 293 -1.25 3.76 -4.04
C SER A 293 -1.56 4.98 -4.91
N ASP A 294 -2.48 4.79 -5.85
CA ASP A 294 -2.80 5.79 -6.86
C ASP A 294 -3.62 6.93 -6.27
N HIS A 295 -2.91 7.81 -5.58
CA HIS A 295 -3.46 9.00 -4.96
C HIS A 295 -3.75 10.10 -5.96
N ALA A 296 -3.39 9.91 -7.23
CA ALA A 296 -3.65 10.84 -8.31
C ALA A 296 -5.05 10.67 -8.91
N GLY A 297 -5.81 9.68 -8.44
CA GLY A 297 -7.19 9.47 -8.88
C GLY A 297 -7.30 8.72 -10.20
N ILE A 298 -6.24 8.04 -10.62
CA ILE A 298 -6.14 7.43 -11.93
C ILE A 298 -6.85 6.05 -11.97
N SER A 299 -6.68 5.25 -10.92
CA SER A 299 -7.20 3.89 -10.74
C SER A 299 -8.07 3.76 -9.49
N TYR A 300 -8.04 4.76 -8.60
CA TYR A 300 -8.79 4.80 -7.35
C TYR A 300 -9.50 6.15 -7.14
N TRP A 301 -10.82 6.11 -6.95
CA TRP A 301 -11.59 7.28 -6.51
C TRP A 301 -12.15 7.10 -5.10
N PHE A 302 -11.97 8.12 -4.25
CA PHE A 302 -12.69 8.29 -2.99
C PHE A 302 -13.72 9.42 -3.16
N ILE A 303 -14.99 9.11 -2.95
CA ILE A 303 -16.11 10.03 -3.16
C ILE A 303 -16.64 10.45 -1.80
N SER A 304 -16.60 11.75 -1.51
CA SER A 304 -17.06 12.31 -0.23
C SER A 304 -18.59 12.26 -0.10
N PRO A 305 -19.15 12.46 1.10
CA PRO A 305 -20.60 12.49 1.31
C PRO A 305 -21.34 13.54 0.45
N VAL A 306 -20.65 14.63 0.08
CA VAL A 306 -21.18 15.70 -0.78
C VAL A 306 -20.84 15.52 -2.27
N GLY A 307 -20.28 14.36 -2.64
CA GLY A 307 -20.01 13.98 -4.03
C GLY A 307 -18.71 14.54 -4.60
N GLU A 308 -17.79 15.05 -3.78
CA GLU A 308 -16.45 15.45 -4.24
C GLU A 308 -15.55 14.23 -4.43
N ILE A 309 -14.65 14.27 -5.41
CA ILE A 309 -13.79 13.14 -5.78
C ILE A 309 -12.34 13.43 -5.38
N TYR A 310 -11.72 12.50 -4.66
CA TYR A 310 -10.34 12.53 -4.16
C TYR A 310 -9.61 11.22 -4.50
N GLY A 311 -8.28 11.22 -4.41
CA GLY A 311 -7.44 10.03 -4.60
C GLY A 311 -7.28 9.16 -3.34
N GLY A 312 -8.12 9.37 -2.32
CA GLY A 312 -8.13 8.58 -1.10
C GLY A 312 -8.67 9.31 0.12
N TYR A 313 -8.87 8.55 1.19
CA TYR A 313 -9.44 9.04 2.45
C TYR A 313 -8.63 10.17 3.09
N LEU A 314 -7.30 10.04 3.17
CA LEU A 314 -6.44 11.05 3.79
C LEU A 314 -6.37 12.37 2.99
N TYR A 315 -6.52 12.29 1.66
CA TYR A 315 -6.62 13.46 0.78
C TYR A 315 -7.94 14.21 1.01
N TYR A 316 -9.03 13.47 1.19
CA TYR A 316 -10.31 14.04 1.61
C TYR A 316 -10.19 14.73 2.98
N LEU A 317 -9.61 14.07 4.00
CA LEU A 317 -9.47 14.66 5.33
C LEU A 317 -8.63 15.94 5.35
N SER A 318 -7.53 15.97 4.58
CA SER A 318 -6.67 17.15 4.45
C SER A 318 -7.19 18.21 3.47
N LYS A 319 -8.28 17.92 2.75
CA LYS A 319 -8.85 18.76 1.67
C LYS A 319 -7.81 19.09 0.59
N LEU A 320 -6.95 18.13 0.26
CA LEU A 320 -5.91 18.26 -0.75
C LEU A 320 -6.22 17.36 -1.95
N GLY A 321 -5.87 17.79 -3.15
CA GLY A 321 -5.99 16.97 -4.36
C GLY A 321 -7.43 16.62 -4.70
N LYS A 322 -8.34 17.61 -4.76
CA LYS A 322 -9.69 17.39 -5.26
C LYS A 322 -9.64 17.23 -6.78
N ILE A 323 -10.08 16.07 -7.26
CA ILE A 323 -10.02 15.69 -8.67
C ILE A 323 -11.29 16.13 -9.40
N GLY A 324 -12.42 16.24 -8.69
CA GLY A 324 -13.67 16.66 -9.30
C GLY A 324 -14.87 16.52 -8.38
N ASN A 325 -16.05 16.41 -8.99
CA ASN A 325 -17.31 16.18 -8.30
C ASN A 325 -18.23 15.32 -9.18
N ILE A 326 -19.05 14.46 -8.59
CA ILE A 326 -19.93 13.53 -9.31
C ILE A 326 -21.04 14.24 -10.12
N ASP A 327 -21.44 15.44 -9.69
CA ASP A 327 -22.51 16.23 -10.32
C ASP A 327 -22.00 17.22 -11.37
N THR A 328 -20.67 17.38 -11.50
CA THR A 328 -20.09 18.36 -12.42
C THR A 328 -18.98 17.77 -13.27
N THR A 329 -18.76 18.38 -14.43
CA THR A 329 -17.61 18.11 -15.29
C THR A 329 -16.45 19.07 -15.03
N ALA A 330 -16.45 19.75 -13.86
CA ALA A 330 -15.40 20.69 -13.51
C ALA A 330 -14.03 20.02 -13.56
N PRO A 331 -12.99 20.71 -14.08
CA PRO A 331 -11.65 20.17 -14.14
C PRO A 331 -11.08 19.94 -12.72
N PRO A 332 -10.09 19.04 -12.58
CA PRO A 332 -9.34 18.88 -11.32
C PRO A 332 -8.78 20.20 -10.83
N ASP A 333 -8.65 20.35 -9.51
CA ASP A 333 -7.98 21.52 -8.95
C ASP A 333 -6.47 21.53 -9.26
N ASN A 334 -5.82 22.67 -9.08
CA ASN A 334 -4.39 22.83 -9.35
C ASN A 334 -3.51 21.90 -8.48
N SER A 335 -3.96 21.52 -7.28
CA SER A 335 -3.21 20.64 -6.39
C SER A 335 -3.21 19.18 -6.92
N SER A 336 -4.34 18.73 -7.48
CA SER A 336 -4.47 17.45 -8.20
C SER A 336 -3.62 17.42 -9.45
N VAL A 337 -3.62 18.50 -10.24
CA VAL A 337 -2.78 18.62 -11.44
C VAL A 337 -1.30 18.53 -11.05
N ASN A 338 -0.89 19.19 -9.97
CA ASN A 338 0.48 19.09 -9.46
C ASN A 338 0.82 17.68 -8.96
N LEU A 339 -0.13 16.97 -8.35
CA LEU A 339 0.07 15.59 -7.90
C LEU A 339 0.23 14.63 -9.09
N LEU A 340 -0.64 14.76 -10.10
CA LEU A 340 -0.58 14.03 -11.37
C LEU A 340 0.74 14.29 -12.10
N ASN A 341 1.16 15.55 -12.18
CA ASN A 341 2.40 15.96 -12.86
C ASN A 341 3.66 15.56 -12.10
N ARG A 342 3.60 15.53 -10.77
CA ARG A 342 4.67 14.93 -9.96
C ARG A 342 4.77 13.46 -10.29
N GLY A 343 3.62 12.82 -10.55
CA GLY A 343 3.53 11.44 -10.92
C GLY A 343 4.13 10.61 -9.81
N VAL A 344 3.32 10.18 -8.86
CA VAL A 344 3.83 9.49 -7.67
C VAL A 344 4.70 8.27 -8.06
N ASP A 345 4.48 7.71 -9.26
CA ASP A 345 5.29 6.64 -9.90
C ASP A 345 6.47 7.11 -10.79
N ILE A 346 6.70 8.42 -10.92
CA ILE A 346 7.65 9.05 -11.85
C ILE A 346 8.58 10.09 -11.20
N VAL A 347 8.38 10.45 -9.92
CA VAL A 347 9.33 11.34 -9.23
C VAL A 347 10.65 10.57 -9.08
N PRO A 348 11.78 11.04 -9.65
CA PRO A 348 13.07 10.36 -9.52
C PRO A 348 13.48 10.19 -8.05
N ALA A 349 13.11 11.14 -7.19
CA ALA A 349 13.33 11.05 -5.75
C ALA A 349 12.52 9.93 -5.06
N CYS A 350 11.28 9.65 -5.51
CA CYS A 350 10.47 8.54 -4.99
C CYS A 350 10.91 7.18 -5.55
N ILE A 351 11.35 7.14 -6.81
CA ILE A 351 12.01 5.95 -7.39
C ILE A 351 13.28 5.59 -6.59
N ASN A 352 13.90 6.57 -5.95
CA ASN A 352 15.07 6.42 -5.09
C ASN A 352 14.73 6.37 -3.58
N CYS A 353 13.45 6.45 -3.20
CA CYS A 353 12.99 6.50 -1.82
C CYS A 353 12.59 5.10 -1.37
N TRP A 354 13.14 4.65 -0.24
CA TRP A 354 12.78 3.39 0.41
C TRP A 354 11.48 3.48 1.22
N ALA A 355 10.84 4.65 1.24
CA ALA A 355 9.61 4.93 1.98
C ALA A 355 8.44 5.16 1.01
#